data_AF-A0A841BZQ9-F1
#
_entry.id   AF-A0A841BZQ9-F1
#
_cell.length_a   1.000
_cell.length_b   1.000
_cell.length_c   1.000
_cell.angle_alpha   90.00
_cell.angle_beta   90.00
_cell.angle_gamma   90.00
#
_symmetry.space_group_name_H-M   'P 1'
#
loop_
_entity.id
_entity.type
_entity.pdbx_description
1 polymer ?
#
loop_
_entity_poly.entity_id
_entity_poly.type
_entity_poly.pdbx_seq_one_letter_code
_entity_poly.pdbx_strand_id
1 'polypeptide(L)'
;MRTIVAQRNPYVILGIPFGSSREEANIAFARKARVLRRLGAEGRAQMTDLTWALNQVDEGIRLPEAEMGIYRIPADPSAFTITGAGALSPLPEFLPPRPGDTQGALDALRADAAHDYLRFLVVHRASQLSPPPV
;
A
#
# COMPACT_ATOMS: atom_id res chain seq x y z
N MET A 1 -19.84 8.40 -4.44
CA MET A 1 -18.49 8.97 -4.64
C MET A 1 -18.05 9.63 -3.35
N ARG A 2 -17.24 8.95 -2.53
CA ARG A 2 -16.60 9.57 -1.37
C ARG A 2 -15.33 10.23 -1.87
N THR A 3 -15.30 11.55 -1.85
CA THR A 3 -14.09 12.33 -2.15
C THR A 3 -13.02 11.86 -1.17
N ILE A 4 -11.96 11.21 -1.67
CA ILE A 4 -10.76 10.95 -0.87
C ILE A 4 -10.13 12.33 -0.68
N VAL A 5 -10.64 13.11 0.28
CA VAL A 5 -9.96 14.30 0.76
C VAL A 5 -8.67 13.74 1.32
N ALA A 6 -7.56 13.90 0.59
CA ALA A 6 -6.23 13.57 1.08
C ALA A 6 -6.09 14.24 2.45
N GLN A 7 -6.22 13.44 3.51
CA GLN A 7 -6.41 13.95 4.86
C GLN A 7 -5.04 14.47 5.32
N ARG A 8 -4.81 15.76 5.08
CA ARG A 8 -3.58 16.46 5.46
C ARG A 8 -3.45 16.38 6.98
N ASN A 9 -2.43 15.69 7.48
CA ASN A 9 -2.18 15.57 8.92
C ASN A 9 -1.21 16.70 9.37
N PRO A 10 -1.62 17.62 10.24
CA PRO A 10 -0.81 18.76 10.62
C PRO A 10 0.45 18.38 11.42
N TYR A 11 0.37 17.34 12.25
CA TYR A 11 1.50 16.81 13.02
C TYR A 11 2.59 16.22 12.11
N VAL A 12 2.19 15.53 11.04
CA VAL A 12 3.12 14.99 10.03
C VAL A 12 3.78 16.12 9.24
N ILE A 13 3.01 17.15 8.85
CA ILE A 13 3.55 18.31 8.12
C ILE A 13 4.59 19.05 8.97
N LEU A 14 4.33 19.26 10.26
CA LEU A 14 5.27 19.90 11.19
C LEU A 14 6.42 18.96 11.60
N GLY A 15 6.21 17.65 11.54
CA GLY A 15 7.17 16.64 11.97
C GLY A 15 7.31 16.58 13.49
N ILE A 16 6.18 16.64 14.19
CA ILE A 16 6.09 16.60 15.65
C ILE A 16 5.13 15.46 16.09
N PRO A 17 5.28 14.92 17.31
CA PRO A 17 4.33 13.97 17.87
C PRO A 17 2.89 14.52 17.98
N PHE A 18 1.91 13.63 17.98
CA PHE A 18 0.52 14.02 18.30
C PHE A 18 0.42 14.51 19.75
N GLY A 19 -0.41 15.52 19.99
CA GLY A 19 -0.57 16.12 21.32
C GLY A 19 0.61 16.98 21.77
N SER A 20 1.60 17.21 20.89
CA SER A 20 2.67 18.18 21.13
C SER A 20 2.11 19.55 21.49
N SER A 21 2.80 20.25 22.39
CA SER A 21 2.34 21.57 22.85
C SER A 21 2.46 22.62 21.74
N ARG A 22 1.77 23.74 21.96
CA ARG A 22 1.86 24.91 21.07
C ARG A 22 3.29 25.41 20.92
N GLU A 23 4.07 25.39 21.99
CA GLU A 23 5.47 25.79 21.97
C GLU A 23 6.29 24.88 21.06
N GLU A 24 6.10 23.56 21.17
CA GLU A 24 6.79 22.58 20.33
C GLU A 24 6.42 22.74 18.84
N ALA A 25 5.14 22.97 18.54
CA ALA A 25 4.67 23.25 17.18
C ALA A 25 5.31 24.52 16.60
N ASN A 26 5.42 25.59 17.39
CA ASN A 26 6.08 26.84 16.97
C ASN A 26 7.58 26.66 16.71
N ILE A 27 8.27 25.90 17.55
CA ILE A 27 9.70 25.57 17.34
C ILE A 27 9.89 24.79 16.03
N ALA A 28 9.05 23.78 15.80
CA ALA A 28 9.09 22.98 14.57
C ALA A 28 8.78 23.82 13.31
N PHE A 29 7.77 24.69 13.39
CA PHE A 29 7.43 25.65 12.35
C PHE A 29 8.63 26.55 12.02
N ALA A 30 9.25 27.18 13.01
CA ALA A 30 10.38 28.09 12.80
C ALA A 30 11.56 27.39 12.12
N ARG A 31 11.87 26.15 12.55
CA ARG A 31 12.92 25.32 11.97
C ARG A 31 12.64 25.01 10.48
N LYS A 32 11.44 24.55 10.16
CA LYS A 32 11.07 24.22 8.77
C LYS A 32 10.95 25.47 7.90
N ALA A 33 10.35 26.54 8.39
CA ALA A 33 10.22 27.81 7.67
C ALA A 33 11.58 28.38 7.27
N ARG A 34 12.60 28.27 8.14
CA ARG A 34 13.98 28.70 7.82
C ARG A 34 14.58 27.91 6.66
N VAL A 35 14.33 26.60 6.59
CA VAL A 35 14.79 25.74 5.49
C VAL A 35 14.05 26.10 4.20
N LEU A 36 12.72 26.23 4.26
CA LEU A 36 11.89 26.53 3.09
C LEU A 36 12.21 27.87 2.43
N ARG A 37 12.57 28.89 3.23
CA ARG A 37 12.99 30.20 2.69
C ARG A 37 14.23 30.12 1.80
N ARG A 38 15.06 29.07 1.94
CA ARG A 38 16.25 28.87 1.10
C ARG A 38 15.94 28.19 -0.24
N LEU A 39 14.75 27.59 -0.39
CA LEU A 39 14.34 26.80 -1.55
C LEU A 39 13.58 27.61 -2.62
N GLY A 40 13.46 28.93 -2.46
CA GLY A 40 12.88 29.80 -3.48
C GLY A 40 11.40 29.50 -3.78
N ALA A 41 11.07 29.22 -5.05
CA ALA A 41 9.69 29.07 -5.51
C ALA A 41 8.98 27.83 -4.93
N GLU A 42 9.68 26.69 -4.85
CA GLU A 42 9.14 25.45 -4.27
C GLU A 42 8.86 25.59 -2.77
N GLY A 43 9.69 26.37 -2.07
CA GLY A 43 9.52 26.69 -0.66
C GLY A 43 8.24 27.48 -0.34
N ARG A 44 7.68 28.21 -1.31
CA ARG A 44 6.44 29.00 -1.09
C ARG A 44 5.20 28.13 -0.96
N ALA A 45 5.05 27.10 -1.81
CA ALA A 45 3.93 26.17 -1.71
C ALA A 45 3.96 25.40 -0.39
N GLN A 46 5.16 24.93 0.01
CA GLN A 46 5.36 24.24 1.27
C GLN A 46 5.18 25.15 2.49
N MET A 47 5.42 26.46 2.36
CA MET A 47 5.18 27.44 3.42
C MET A 47 3.68 27.58 3.72
N THR A 48 2.83 27.62 2.69
CA THR A 48 1.37 27.67 2.87
C THR A 48 0.87 26.45 3.65
N ASP A 49 1.37 25.27 3.31
CA ASP A 49 1.02 24.03 4.02
C ASP A 49 1.53 24.03 5.47
N LEU A 50 2.73 24.58 5.71
CA LEU A 50 3.32 24.71 7.04
C LEU A 50 2.51 25.67 7.94
N THR A 51 2.07 26.80 7.40
CA THR A 51 1.21 27.76 8.12
C THR A 51 -0.16 27.17 8.40
N TRP A 52 -0.74 26.46 7.43
CA TRP A 52 -1.99 25.74 7.64
C TRP A 52 -1.85 24.74 8.79
N ALA A 53 -0.78 23.94 8.80
CA ALA A 53 -0.55 22.92 9.83
C ALA A 53 -0.42 23.51 11.23
N LEU A 54 0.30 24.63 11.39
CA LEU A 54 0.41 25.32 12.67
C LEU A 54 -0.95 25.79 13.21
N ASN A 55 -1.77 26.38 12.34
CA ASN A 55 -3.11 26.83 12.70
C ASN A 55 -4.02 25.66 13.08
N GLN A 56 -3.89 24.50 12.42
CA GLN A 56 -4.66 23.32 12.76
C GLN A 56 -4.27 22.75 14.13
N VAL A 57 -2.97 22.64 14.45
CA VAL A 57 -2.54 22.18 15.78
C VAL A 57 -3.04 23.13 16.88
N ASP A 58 -2.96 24.45 16.65
CA ASP A 58 -3.49 25.44 17.59
C ASP A 58 -4.99 25.28 17.84
N GLU A 59 -5.76 24.98 16.80
CA GLU A 59 -7.21 24.76 16.90
C GLU A 59 -7.53 23.40 17.53
N GLY A 60 -6.74 22.37 17.23
CA GLY A 60 -6.85 21.04 17.81
C GLY A 60 -6.60 20.98 19.30
N ILE A 61 -5.65 21.78 19.81
CA ILE A 61 -5.42 21.96 21.24
C ILE A 61 -6.66 22.54 21.94
N ARG A 62 -7.41 23.42 21.25
CA ARG A 62 -8.65 24.03 21.80
C ARG A 62 -9.85 23.09 21.72
N LEU A 63 -9.93 22.27 20.67
CA LEU A 63 -11.06 21.38 20.39
C LEU A 63 -10.57 19.95 20.10
N PRO A 64 -10.13 19.20 21.14
CA PRO A 64 -9.56 17.85 20.94
C PRO A 64 -10.52 16.86 20.27
N GLU A 65 -11.83 17.02 20.48
CA GLU A 65 -12.86 16.16 19.90
C GLU A 65 -12.94 16.28 18.37
N ALA A 66 -12.59 17.43 17.81
CA ALA A 66 -12.56 17.66 16.37
C ALA A 66 -11.39 16.94 15.68
N GLU A 67 -10.29 16.71 16.41
CA GLU A 67 -9.10 16.03 15.89
C GLU A 67 -9.16 14.50 15.97
N MET A 68 -10.04 13.94 16.81
CA MET A 68 -10.19 12.49 16.94
C MET A 68 -10.50 11.79 15.60
N GLY A 69 -11.10 12.51 14.64
CA GLY A 69 -11.36 12.01 13.29
C GLY A 69 -10.11 11.71 12.45
N ILE A 70 -8.94 12.28 12.79
CA ILE A 70 -7.66 12.04 12.09
C ILE A 70 -7.07 10.68 12.47
N TYR A 71 -7.35 10.19 13.68
CA TYR A 71 -6.80 8.95 14.22
C TYR A 71 -7.83 7.81 14.34
N ARG A 72 -9.08 8.06 13.93
CA ARG A 72 -10.06 6.99 13.78
C ARG A 72 -9.66 6.12 12.61
N ILE A 73 -9.12 4.94 12.92
CA ILE A 73 -9.03 3.84 11.98
C ILE A 73 -10.48 3.53 11.57
N PRO A 74 -10.85 3.67 10.29
CA PRO A 74 -12.16 3.24 9.85
C PRO A 74 -12.30 1.76 10.23
N ALA A 75 -13.39 1.40 10.91
CA ALA A 75 -13.73 -0.02 11.13
C ALA A 75 -14.03 -0.78 9.83
N ASP A 76 -13.87 -0.10 8.69
CA ASP A 76 -14.01 -0.64 7.35
C ASP A 76 -12.72 -1.39 6.97
N PRO A 77 -12.78 -2.73 6.81
CA PRO A 77 -11.62 -3.53 6.42
C PRO A 77 -11.05 -3.16 5.05
N SER A 78 -11.81 -2.47 4.19
CA SER A 78 -11.32 -1.95 2.91
C SER A 78 -10.37 -0.75 3.04
N ALA A 79 -10.23 -0.15 4.24
CA ALA A 79 -9.21 0.87 4.48
C ALA A 79 -7.78 0.30 4.35
N PHE A 80 -7.61 -1.02 4.49
CA PHE A 80 -6.34 -1.72 4.31
C PHE A 80 -6.09 -2.18 2.88
N THR A 81 -7.09 -2.10 1.99
CA THR A 81 -6.88 -2.39 0.58
C THR A 81 -6.26 -1.18 -0.11
N ILE A 82 -4.96 -1.26 -0.38
CA ILE A 82 -4.21 -0.25 -1.12
C ILE A 82 -4.66 -0.31 -2.58
N THR A 83 -5.54 0.59 -2.99
CA THR A 83 -5.89 0.81 -4.40
C THR A 83 -4.92 1.82 -5.01
N GLY A 84 -3.89 1.32 -5.71
CA GLY A 84 -2.98 2.14 -6.51
C GLY A 84 -1.57 1.57 -6.61
N ALA A 85 -0.87 1.87 -7.71
CA ALA A 85 0.56 1.58 -7.83
C ALA A 85 1.38 2.61 -7.03
N GLY A 86 2.28 2.16 -6.16
CA GLY A 86 3.07 3.04 -5.30
C GLY A 86 4.07 2.27 -4.43
N ALA A 87 4.82 2.96 -3.56
CA ALA A 87 5.86 2.34 -2.73
C ALA A 87 5.37 1.19 -1.83
N LEU A 88 4.07 1.18 -1.50
CA LEU A 88 3.42 0.15 -0.68
C LEU A 88 2.72 -0.94 -1.52
N SER A 89 2.75 -0.82 -2.85
CA SER A 89 2.27 -1.80 -3.81
C SER A 89 3.12 -1.69 -5.08
N PRO A 90 4.39 -2.12 -5.03
CA PRO A 90 5.26 -2.08 -6.20
C PRO A 90 4.70 -2.98 -7.30
N LEU A 91 4.90 -2.58 -8.55
CA LEU A 91 4.55 -3.40 -9.69
C LEU A 91 5.30 -4.74 -9.59
N PRO A 92 4.66 -5.89 -9.81
CA PRO A 92 5.36 -7.18 -9.77
C PRO A 92 6.56 -7.14 -10.73
N GLU A 93 7.77 -7.32 -10.21
CA GLU A 93 8.98 -7.41 -11.03
C GLU A 93 9.17 -8.87 -11.45
N PHE A 94 9.25 -9.10 -12.76
CA PHE A 94 9.56 -10.42 -13.30
C PHE A 94 11.05 -10.70 -13.10
N LEU A 95 11.36 -11.56 -12.13
CA LEU A 95 12.73 -12.02 -11.93
C LEU A 95 13.11 -13.07 -12.98
N PRO A 96 14.35 -13.05 -13.50
CA PRO A 96 14.83 -14.10 -14.37
C PRO A 96 14.84 -15.45 -13.63
N PRO A 97 14.53 -16.56 -14.32
CA PRO A 97 14.56 -17.88 -13.70
C PRO A 97 15.97 -18.18 -13.15
N ARG A 98 16.02 -18.71 -11.93
CA ARG A 98 17.28 -19.05 -11.26
C ARG A 98 17.97 -20.21 -12.02
N PRO A 99 19.25 -20.08 -12.42
CA PRO A 99 19.95 -21.14 -13.13
C PRO A 99 20.13 -22.34 -12.19
N GLY A 100 19.56 -23.49 -12.57
CA GLY A 100 19.66 -24.77 -11.84
C GLY A 100 18.32 -25.43 -11.53
N ASP A 101 17.24 -24.66 -11.35
CA ASP A 101 15.91 -25.21 -11.00
C ASP A 101 15.12 -25.71 -12.21
N THR A 102 15.50 -25.27 -13.42
CA THR A 102 14.72 -25.53 -14.63
C THR A 102 14.69 -27.00 -15.02
N GLN A 103 15.80 -27.72 -14.86
CA GLN A 103 15.88 -29.12 -15.31
C GLN A 103 15.06 -30.05 -14.41
N GLY A 104 15.17 -29.89 -13.09
CA GLY A 104 14.37 -30.65 -12.14
C GLY A 104 12.87 -30.36 -12.27
N ALA A 105 12.51 -29.10 -12.49
CA ALA A 105 11.12 -28.71 -12.74
C ALA A 105 10.58 -29.30 -14.06
N LEU A 106 11.38 -29.32 -15.12
CA LEU A 106 10.99 -29.91 -16.40
C LEU A 106 10.84 -31.44 -16.30
N ASP A 107 11.71 -32.11 -15.57
CA ASP A 107 11.64 -33.56 -15.40
C ASP A 107 10.43 -33.96 -14.54
N ALA A 108 10.13 -33.19 -13.49
CA ALA A 108 8.89 -33.36 -12.71
C ALA A 108 7.65 -33.14 -13.58
N LEU A 109 7.61 -32.06 -14.37
CA LEU A 109 6.50 -31.77 -15.28
C LEU A 109 6.28 -32.88 -16.32
N ARG A 110 7.37 -33.45 -16.86
CA ARG A 110 7.30 -34.58 -17.80
C ARG A 110 6.76 -35.84 -17.12
N ALA A 111 7.17 -36.11 -15.89
CA ALA A 111 6.68 -37.26 -15.12
C ALA A 111 5.19 -37.16 -14.84
N ASP A 112 4.71 -35.98 -14.41
CA ASP A 112 3.29 -35.72 -14.17
C ASP A 112 2.46 -35.87 -15.45
N ALA A 113 2.91 -35.27 -16.56
CA ALA A 113 2.23 -35.38 -17.85
C ALA A 113 2.18 -36.83 -18.35
N ALA A 114 3.25 -37.62 -18.16
CA ALA A 114 3.26 -39.03 -18.51
C ALA A 114 2.26 -39.83 -17.66
N HIS A 115 2.18 -39.53 -16.35
CA HIS A 115 1.22 -40.17 -15.45
C HIS A 115 -0.23 -39.90 -15.86
N ASP A 116 -0.56 -38.64 -16.13
CA ASP A 116 -1.90 -38.24 -16.58
C ASP A 116 -2.27 -38.87 -17.90
N TYR A 117 -1.33 -38.94 -18.84
CA TYR A 117 -1.57 -39.58 -20.14
C TYR A 117 -1.81 -41.09 -20.00
N LEU A 118 -1.04 -41.78 -19.15
CA LEU A 118 -1.29 -43.20 -18.87
C LEU A 118 -2.66 -43.42 -18.24
N ARG A 119 -3.06 -42.57 -17.29
CA ARG A 119 -4.40 -42.61 -16.68
C ARG A 119 -5.49 -42.44 -17.74
N PHE A 120 -5.32 -41.47 -18.65
CA PHE A 120 -6.23 -41.27 -19.77
C PHE A 120 -6.32 -42.51 -20.65
N LEU A 121 -5.19 -43.12 -21.02
CA LEU A 121 -5.17 -44.32 -21.86
C LEU A 121 -5.88 -45.51 -21.20
N VAL A 122 -5.72 -45.69 -19.88
CA VAL A 122 -6.43 -46.75 -19.14
C VAL A 122 -7.94 -46.55 -19.20
N VAL A 123 -8.42 -45.33 -18.93
CA VAL A 123 -9.85 -45.00 -18.97
C VAL A 123 -10.40 -45.16 -20.39
N HIS A 124 -9.67 -44.66 -21.40
CA HIS A 124 -10.05 -44.78 -22.80
C HIS A 124 -10.07 -46.24 -23.26
N ARG A 125 -9.15 -47.09 -22.79
CA ARG A 125 -9.17 -48.51 -23.11
C ARG A 125 -10.36 -49.22 -22.47
N ALA A 126 -10.69 -48.88 -21.23
CA ALA A 126 -11.83 -49.46 -20.52
C ALA A 126 -13.18 -49.12 -21.19
N SER A 127 -13.33 -47.90 -21.71
CA SER A 127 -14.54 -47.49 -22.43
C SER A 127 -14.70 -48.22 -23.78
N GLN A 128 -13.60 -48.54 -24.47
CA GLN A 128 -13.64 -49.32 -25.71
C GLN A 128 -13.97 -50.81 -25.50
N LEU A 129 -13.70 -51.35 -24.32
CA LEU A 129 -13.95 -52.77 -23.99
C LEU A 129 -15.33 -53.02 -23.37
N SER A 130 -16.06 -51.95 -23.03
CA SER A 130 -17.43 -52.07 -22.54
C SER A 130 -18.38 -52.32 -23.71
N PRO A 131 -19.17 -53.42 -23.72
CA PRO A 131 -20.13 -53.65 -24.79
C PRO A 131 -21.22 -52.56 -24.77
N PRO A 132 -21.83 -52.25 -25.94
CA PRO A 132 -22.90 -51.24 -25.98
C PRO A 132 -24.07 -51.68 -25.09
N PRO A 133 -24.74 -50.73 -24.41
CA PRO A 133 -25.92 -51.04 -23.61
C PRO A 133 -27.01 -51.63 -24.51
N VAL A 134 -27.57 -52.76 -24.09
CA VAL A 134 -28.73 -53.44 -24.72
C VAL A 134 -30.01 -52.70 -24.36
#